data_AF-A0A2V9KL17-F1
#
_entry.id   AF-A0A2V9KL17-F1
#
_cell.length_a   1.000
_cell.length_b   1.000
_cell.length_c   1.000
_cell.angle_alpha   90.00
_cell.angle_beta   90.00
_cell.angle_gamma   90.00
#
_symmetry.space_group_name_H-M   'P 1'
#
loop_
_entity.id
_entity.type
_entity.pdbx_description
1 polymer ?
#
loop_
_entity_poly.entity_id
_entity_poly.type
_entity_poly.pdbx_seq_one_letter_code
_entity_poly.pdbx_strand_id
1 'polypeptide(L)'
;MHDNDYLMAGDELVQIDRVPDQPDADVSLKSFGGQRISMFDTSPQVHPINQSVYKVKVEGPGAVFPPNGLPVLHLAMRNDDGGPGFRSDSRLHFTAPEDGEYVLHLRDVRGIEGADFAYRLTVRDDTPDFTLTAMPGNPNVPRGGRIPVEITANRTLGYEGPIEIKVKGLPTGITAEDTAIGAGQASATLIFKAASDAPLTGTAAPFKIEGRAKINGREGVRVADDSMPLRVASVMPPPDLVVSAEPKEIAIEPGKTATVTLHVDRKNGFAGRVPCNVRNLPPGVVVDNVGLNGVLVTEDQTSRTFTLRAEDWAWPLDQPIYVVAEVESNSSTTHASTPLLLKVRGKQMARAGTTPPSKP
;
A
#
# COMPACT_ATOMS: atom_id res chain seq x y z
N MET A 1 12.51 6.94 -13.85
CA MET A 1 12.10 5.88 -12.90
C MET A 1 10.60 6.00 -12.76
N HIS A 2 9.92 4.88 -12.54
CA HIS A 2 8.49 4.82 -12.29
C HIS A 2 8.26 4.01 -11.01
N ASP A 3 7.08 4.20 -10.42
CA ASP A 3 6.60 3.34 -9.34
C ASP A 3 6.70 1.86 -9.77
N ASN A 4 7.02 0.99 -8.82
CA ASN A 4 7.29 -0.43 -9.03
C ASN A 4 8.56 -0.79 -9.84
N ASP A 5 9.36 0.17 -10.32
CA ASP A 5 10.71 -0.15 -10.82
C ASP A 5 11.55 -0.80 -9.70
N TYR A 6 12.37 -1.78 -10.07
CA TYR A 6 13.35 -2.37 -9.16
C TYR A 6 14.65 -1.56 -9.15
N LEU A 7 15.22 -1.37 -7.96
CA LEU A 7 16.52 -0.74 -7.76
C LEU A 7 17.46 -1.72 -7.06
N MET A 8 18.67 -1.89 -7.57
CA MET A 8 19.75 -2.59 -6.88
C MET A 8 20.68 -1.58 -6.21
N ALA A 9 20.86 -1.71 -4.90
CA ALA A 9 21.84 -0.98 -4.12
C ALA A 9 22.78 -1.99 -3.44
N GLY A 10 24.01 -2.15 -3.93
CA GLY A 10 24.90 -3.21 -3.46
C GLY A 10 24.31 -4.58 -3.78
N ASP A 11 24.07 -5.40 -2.76
CA ASP A 11 23.39 -6.70 -2.90
C ASP A 11 21.92 -6.65 -2.46
N GLU A 12 21.39 -5.46 -2.15
CA GLU A 12 19.99 -5.27 -1.76
C GLU A 12 19.16 -4.89 -3.00
N LEU A 13 18.14 -5.70 -3.29
CA LEU A 13 17.16 -5.40 -4.32
C LEU A 13 15.90 -4.83 -3.66
N VAL A 14 15.54 -3.61 -4.02
CA VAL A 14 14.36 -2.91 -3.48
C VAL A 14 13.42 -2.53 -4.63
N GLN A 15 12.21 -2.13 -4.29
CA GLN A 15 11.23 -1.67 -5.28
C GLN A 15 10.73 -0.29 -4.91
N ILE A 16 10.61 0.58 -5.92
CA ILE A 16 10.03 1.92 -5.73
C ILE A 16 8.56 1.77 -5.36
N ASP A 17 8.17 2.45 -4.30
CA ASP A 17 6.77 2.65 -3.91
C ASP A 17 6.21 3.86 -4.64
N ARG A 18 6.87 5.02 -4.51
CA ARG A 18 6.48 6.26 -5.17
C ARG A 18 7.68 7.06 -5.64
N VAL A 19 7.63 7.49 -6.90
CA VAL A 19 8.47 8.59 -7.40
C VAL A 19 7.73 9.90 -7.14
N PRO A 20 8.30 10.84 -6.36
CA PRO A 20 7.67 12.12 -6.13
C PRO A 20 7.69 12.98 -7.40
N ASP A 21 6.72 13.88 -7.47
CA ASP A 21 6.55 14.88 -8.53
C ASP A 21 7.24 16.21 -8.20
N GLN A 22 7.78 16.34 -6.97
CA GLN A 22 8.51 17.52 -6.50
C GLN A 22 10.03 17.29 -6.59
N PRO A 23 10.80 18.31 -7.02
CA PRO A 23 12.25 18.16 -7.25
C PRO A 23 13.06 17.88 -5.99
N ASP A 24 12.58 18.28 -4.81
CA ASP A 24 13.28 18.15 -3.52
C ASP A 24 12.79 16.98 -2.67
N ALA A 25 11.82 16.20 -3.17
CA ALA A 25 11.26 15.07 -2.43
C ALA A 25 12.01 13.78 -2.76
N ASP A 26 12.17 12.92 -1.74
CA ASP A 26 12.84 11.63 -1.89
C ASP A 26 11.93 10.57 -2.52
N VAL A 27 12.53 9.69 -3.31
CA VAL A 27 11.86 8.45 -3.78
C VAL A 27 11.56 7.56 -2.58
N SER A 28 10.29 7.18 -2.40
CA SER A 28 9.93 6.19 -1.38
C SER A 28 10.11 4.77 -1.92
N LEU A 29 10.59 3.89 -1.05
CA LEU A 29 10.73 2.47 -1.32
C LEU A 29 9.60 1.70 -0.63
N LYS A 30 9.20 0.58 -1.21
CA LYS A 30 8.20 -0.30 -0.60
C LYS A 30 8.64 -0.67 0.81
N SER A 31 7.74 -0.45 1.76
CA SER A 31 7.99 -0.63 3.17
C SER A 31 6.73 -1.15 3.86
N PHE A 32 6.91 -1.80 5.00
CA PHE A 32 5.83 -2.22 5.88
C PHE A 32 6.21 -1.93 7.33
N GLY A 33 5.31 -1.26 8.08
CA GLY A 33 5.58 -0.88 9.47
C GLY A 33 6.80 0.04 9.64
N GLY A 34 7.10 0.89 8.64
CA GLY A 34 8.27 1.77 8.64
C GLY A 34 9.60 1.08 8.32
N GLN A 35 9.57 -0.23 8.02
CA GLN A 35 10.75 -0.99 7.61
C GLN A 35 10.71 -1.25 6.10
N ARG A 36 11.83 -1.04 5.42
CA ARG A 36 11.97 -1.30 3.98
C ARG A 36 11.82 -2.79 3.68
N ILE A 37 11.16 -3.11 2.57
CA ILE A 37 11.01 -4.48 2.07
C ILE A 37 12.09 -4.73 1.01
N SER A 38 12.90 -5.76 1.22
CA SER A 38 13.82 -6.30 0.23
C SER A 38 13.11 -7.35 -0.65
N MET A 39 13.49 -7.40 -1.93
CA MET A 39 12.92 -8.25 -2.95
C MET A 39 13.82 -9.47 -3.17
N PHE A 40 13.22 -10.60 -3.54
CA PHE A 40 13.94 -11.85 -3.85
C PHE A 40 14.85 -12.32 -2.72
N ASP A 41 14.41 -12.13 -1.47
CA ASP A 41 15.13 -12.45 -0.23
C ASP A 41 16.54 -11.87 -0.11
N THR A 42 16.85 -10.83 -0.87
CA THR A 42 18.03 -10.02 -0.59
C THR A 42 17.95 -9.47 0.84
N SER A 43 19.10 -9.30 1.49
CA SER A 43 19.12 -8.79 2.87
C SER A 43 19.14 -7.26 2.87
N PRO A 44 18.36 -6.59 3.73
CA PRO A 44 18.49 -5.16 3.94
C PRO A 44 19.93 -4.78 4.34
N GLN A 45 20.45 -3.72 3.73
CA GLN A 45 21.80 -3.21 4.00
C GLN A 45 21.79 -1.73 4.40
N VAL A 46 22.87 -1.33 5.07
CA VAL A 46 23.21 0.08 5.26
C VAL A 46 23.96 0.54 4.03
N HIS A 47 23.45 1.57 3.37
CA HIS A 47 24.06 2.14 2.17
C HIS A 47 24.80 3.43 2.50
N PRO A 48 26.12 3.54 2.26
CA PRO A 48 26.83 4.81 2.39
C PRO A 48 26.35 5.83 1.36
N ILE A 49 26.49 7.10 1.72
CA ILE A 49 26.27 8.22 0.78
C ILE A 49 27.16 8.03 -0.44
N ASN A 50 26.62 8.31 -1.63
CA ASN A 50 27.25 8.12 -2.95
C ASN A 50 27.45 6.65 -3.40
N GLN A 51 26.87 5.66 -2.71
CA GLN A 51 26.77 4.33 -3.28
C GLN A 51 25.98 4.36 -4.60
N SER A 52 26.48 3.67 -5.62
CA SER A 52 25.77 3.54 -6.89
C SER A 52 24.50 2.71 -6.71
N VAL A 53 23.40 3.20 -7.27
CA VAL A 53 22.11 2.50 -7.31
C VAL A 53 21.73 2.31 -8.78
N TYR A 54 21.39 1.09 -9.15
CA TYR A 54 21.02 0.75 -10.52
C TYR A 54 19.52 0.51 -10.60
N LYS A 55 18.84 1.18 -11.55
CA LYS A 55 17.53 0.68 -11.99
C LYS A 55 17.75 -0.63 -12.74
N VAL A 56 17.11 -1.69 -12.27
CA VAL A 56 17.27 -3.04 -12.84
C VAL A 56 15.94 -3.60 -13.33
N LYS A 57 16.04 -4.54 -14.27
CA LYS A 57 14.93 -5.40 -14.67
C LYS A 57 15.27 -6.82 -14.25
N VAL A 58 14.37 -7.46 -13.51
CA VAL A 58 14.54 -8.87 -13.14
C VAL A 58 14.02 -9.73 -14.28
N GLU A 59 14.87 -10.63 -14.77
CA GLU A 59 14.51 -11.61 -15.80
C GLU A 59 14.52 -13.02 -15.19
N GLY A 60 13.78 -13.94 -15.80
CA GLY A 60 13.76 -15.34 -15.38
C GLY A 60 15.07 -16.08 -15.69
N PRO A 61 15.25 -17.29 -15.13
CA PRO A 61 16.38 -18.16 -15.47
C PRO A 61 16.51 -18.39 -16.98
N GLY A 62 17.75 -18.36 -17.49
CA GLY A 62 18.02 -18.59 -18.92
C GLY A 62 17.79 -17.39 -19.84
N ALA A 63 17.41 -16.22 -19.31
CA ALA A 63 17.31 -15.00 -20.09
C ALA A 63 18.67 -14.59 -20.68
N VAL A 64 18.65 -14.14 -21.94
CA VAL A 64 19.83 -13.63 -22.64
C VAL A 64 19.84 -12.12 -22.53
N PHE A 65 20.91 -11.56 -21.96
CA PHE A 65 21.10 -10.13 -21.82
C PHE A 65 21.91 -9.60 -23.00
N PRO A 66 21.33 -8.80 -23.92
CA PRO A 66 22.11 -8.18 -24.97
C PRO A 66 23.13 -7.21 -24.34
N PRO A 67 24.38 -7.17 -24.84
CA PRO A 67 25.38 -6.25 -24.31
C PRO A 67 24.90 -4.80 -24.45
N ASN A 68 24.67 -4.13 -23.33
CA ASN A 68 24.25 -2.73 -23.26
C ASN A 68 25.23 -1.85 -22.47
N GLY A 69 26.41 -2.38 -22.13
CA GLY A 69 27.44 -1.69 -21.36
C GLY A 69 27.18 -1.62 -19.85
N LEU A 70 26.08 -2.20 -19.35
CA LEU A 70 25.77 -2.29 -17.93
C LEU A 70 26.15 -3.65 -17.35
N PRO A 71 26.48 -3.74 -16.05
CA PRO A 71 26.79 -5.01 -15.41
C PRO A 71 25.55 -5.91 -15.36
N VAL A 72 25.75 -7.21 -15.59
CA VAL A 72 24.77 -8.23 -15.23
C VAL A 72 24.97 -8.54 -13.75
N LEU A 73 23.92 -8.35 -12.96
CA LEU A 73 23.94 -8.57 -11.52
C LEU A 73 23.33 -9.93 -11.22
N HIS A 74 24.07 -10.76 -10.49
CA HIS A 74 23.60 -12.07 -10.06
C HIS A 74 23.09 -11.99 -8.63
N LEU A 75 21.82 -12.36 -8.43
CA LEU A 75 21.26 -12.52 -7.09
C LEU A 75 21.70 -13.88 -6.53
N ALA A 76 22.52 -13.84 -5.49
CA ALA A 76 22.81 -15.05 -4.71
C ALA A 76 21.62 -15.30 -3.75
N MET A 77 21.16 -16.55 -3.67
CA MET A 77 20.14 -16.96 -2.70
C MET A 77 20.74 -16.95 -1.29
N ARG A 78 20.79 -15.77 -0.68
CA ARG A 78 21.35 -15.54 0.65
C ARG A 78 20.54 -14.47 1.37
N ASN A 79 20.20 -14.76 2.60
CA ASN A 79 19.51 -13.84 3.48
C ASN A 79 20.07 -13.96 4.89
N ASP A 80 20.36 -12.84 5.56
CA ASP A 80 20.66 -12.80 7.00
C ASP A 80 19.65 -11.98 7.81
N ASP A 81 18.72 -11.27 7.15
CA ASP A 81 17.60 -10.55 7.75
C ASP A 81 16.36 -10.69 6.86
N GLY A 82 15.32 -11.37 7.38
CA GLY A 82 14.08 -11.64 6.67
C GLY A 82 13.15 -10.44 6.56
N GLY A 83 13.48 -9.31 7.19
CA GLY A 83 12.76 -8.05 7.09
C GLY A 83 11.41 -8.05 7.84
N PRO A 84 10.44 -7.22 7.39
CA PRO A 84 9.21 -6.99 8.12
C PRO A 84 8.41 -8.28 8.37
N GLY A 85 8.13 -8.56 9.65
CA GLY A 85 7.40 -9.76 10.09
C GLY A 85 8.27 -10.98 10.40
N PHE A 86 9.56 -10.95 10.03
CA PHE A 86 10.51 -12.03 10.29
C PHE A 86 11.61 -11.62 11.29
N ARG A 87 11.72 -10.32 11.61
CA ARG A 87 12.76 -9.80 12.52
C ARG A 87 14.15 -10.23 11.99
N SER A 88 15.07 -10.59 12.89
CA SER A 88 16.41 -11.07 12.56
C SER A 88 16.46 -12.51 12.04
N ASP A 89 15.33 -13.19 11.84
CA ASP A 89 15.35 -14.56 11.32
C ASP A 89 15.62 -14.53 9.81
N SER A 90 16.62 -15.31 9.39
CA SER A 90 16.97 -15.48 7.97
C SER A 90 15.93 -16.33 7.24
N ARG A 91 15.61 -15.99 5.98
CA ARG A 91 14.69 -16.76 5.14
C ARG A 91 15.15 -16.85 3.68
N LEU A 92 14.83 -17.95 3.01
CA LEU A 92 15.04 -18.10 1.57
C LEU A 92 13.82 -18.78 0.94
N HIS A 93 13.24 -18.15 -0.07
CA HIS A 93 12.26 -18.75 -0.97
C HIS A 93 13.04 -19.39 -2.12
N PHE A 94 13.18 -20.71 -2.07
CA PHE A 94 13.96 -21.46 -3.05
C PHE A 94 13.05 -22.39 -3.84
N THR A 95 12.99 -22.18 -5.16
CA THR A 95 12.43 -23.17 -6.10
C THR A 95 13.58 -23.88 -6.76
N ALA A 96 13.70 -25.19 -6.53
CA ALA A 96 14.71 -26.01 -7.19
C ALA A 96 14.51 -25.96 -8.72
N PRO A 97 15.53 -25.59 -9.52
CA PRO A 97 15.41 -25.54 -10.98
C PRO A 97 15.26 -26.93 -11.60
N GLU A 98 15.80 -27.96 -10.96
CA GLU A 98 15.70 -29.37 -11.34
C GLU A 98 15.82 -30.27 -10.10
N ASP A 99 15.43 -31.54 -10.22
CA ASP A 99 15.64 -32.53 -9.16
C ASP A 99 17.14 -32.78 -8.95
N GLY A 100 17.61 -32.69 -7.70
CA GLY A 100 19.02 -32.85 -7.40
C GLY A 100 19.36 -32.64 -5.93
N GLU A 101 20.65 -32.80 -5.60
CA GLU A 101 21.17 -32.51 -4.27
C GLU A 101 21.57 -31.03 -4.18
N TYR A 102 21.00 -30.33 -3.19
CA TYR A 102 21.30 -28.94 -2.90
C TYR A 102 21.92 -28.81 -1.52
N VAL A 103 22.93 -27.94 -1.41
CA VAL A 103 23.61 -27.67 -0.13
C VAL A 103 23.14 -26.32 0.41
N LEU A 104 22.51 -26.35 1.59
CA LEU A 104 22.23 -25.14 2.37
C LEU A 104 23.42 -24.84 3.28
N HIS A 105 23.97 -23.63 3.18
CA HIS A 105 25.02 -23.15 4.07
C HIS A 105 24.44 -22.16 5.08
N LEU A 106 24.60 -22.47 6.37
CA LEU A 106 24.20 -21.62 7.49
C LEU A 106 25.44 -21.23 8.31
N ARG A 107 25.55 -19.94 8.67
CA ARG A 107 26.64 -19.41 9.49
C ARG A 107 26.17 -18.24 10.33
N ASP A 108 26.82 -17.98 11.47
CA ASP A 108 26.68 -16.69 12.17
C ASP A 108 27.16 -15.56 11.24
N VAL A 109 26.47 -14.42 11.29
CA VAL A 109 26.76 -13.27 10.43
C VAL A 109 28.20 -12.78 10.61
N ARG A 110 28.75 -12.89 11.83
CA ARG A 110 30.14 -12.52 12.20
C ARG A 110 31.15 -13.64 11.92
N GLY A 111 30.68 -14.83 11.50
CA GLY A 111 31.52 -16.00 11.28
C GLY A 111 32.00 -16.69 12.55
N ILE A 112 31.29 -16.51 13.67
CA ILE A 112 31.59 -17.19 14.94
C ILE A 112 30.80 -18.51 14.99
N GLU A 113 31.41 -19.55 15.56
CA GLU A 113 30.82 -20.88 15.69
C GLU A 113 31.11 -21.49 17.06
N GLY A 114 30.35 -22.51 17.45
CA GLY A 114 30.54 -23.23 18.71
C GLY A 114 29.31 -24.04 19.12
N ALA A 115 29.45 -24.88 20.15
CA ALA A 115 28.36 -25.75 20.62
C ALA A 115 27.13 -24.98 21.12
N ASP A 116 27.30 -23.72 21.55
CA ASP A 116 26.22 -22.87 22.06
C ASP A 116 25.48 -22.10 20.95
N PHE A 117 25.92 -22.19 19.69
CA PHE A 117 25.28 -21.56 18.54
C PHE A 117 24.22 -22.50 17.96
N ALA A 118 23.05 -22.53 18.61
CA ALA A 118 21.94 -23.35 18.17
C ALA A 118 21.17 -22.68 17.01
N TYR A 119 20.93 -23.43 15.95
CA TYR A 119 20.11 -23.02 14.82
C TYR A 119 18.88 -23.92 14.68
N ARG A 120 17.78 -23.37 14.16
CA ARG A 120 16.60 -24.14 13.77
C ARG A 120 16.33 -23.95 12.28
N LEU A 121 16.58 -25.00 11.50
CA LEU A 121 16.19 -25.05 10.10
C LEU A 121 14.75 -25.57 9.98
N THR A 122 13.91 -24.84 9.24
CA THR A 122 12.59 -25.32 8.81
C THR A 122 12.55 -25.28 7.30
N VAL A 123 12.30 -26.43 6.67
CA VAL A 123 12.09 -26.55 5.22
C VAL A 123 10.65 -26.97 5.01
N ARG A 124 9.91 -26.18 4.23
CA ARG A 124 8.50 -26.41 3.94
C ARG A 124 8.13 -25.78 2.61
N ASP A 125 7.07 -26.29 2.01
CA ASP A 125 6.43 -25.59 0.91
C ASP A 125 5.89 -24.24 1.39
N ASP A 126 6.05 -23.22 0.56
CA ASP A 126 5.44 -21.93 0.80
C ASP A 126 3.92 -22.07 0.76
N THR A 127 3.30 -21.57 1.81
CA THR A 127 1.86 -21.35 1.86
C THR A 127 1.66 -19.85 1.74
N PRO A 128 1.36 -19.31 0.54
CA PRO A 128 1.11 -17.89 0.33
C PRO A 128 0.18 -17.34 1.39
N ASP A 129 0.53 -16.20 1.99
CA ASP A 129 -0.26 -15.64 3.07
C ASP A 129 -0.15 -14.12 3.10
N PHE A 130 -0.87 -13.48 4.03
CA PHE A 130 -0.76 -12.06 4.30
C PHE A 130 -1.13 -11.75 5.75
N THR A 131 -0.65 -10.60 6.22
CA THR A 131 -1.20 -9.95 7.42
C THR A 131 -1.76 -8.59 7.05
N LEU A 132 -2.67 -8.07 7.88
CA LEU A 132 -3.32 -6.79 7.66
C LEU A 132 -3.04 -5.84 8.82
N THR A 133 -2.85 -4.57 8.49
CA THR A 133 -2.87 -3.46 9.44
C THR A 133 -3.91 -2.43 9.01
N ALA A 134 -4.49 -1.71 9.97
CA ALA A 134 -5.51 -0.71 9.69
C ALA A 134 -5.30 0.58 10.51
N MET A 135 -5.21 1.73 9.84
CA MET A 135 -4.95 3.03 10.48
C MET A 135 -5.96 4.10 10.03
N PRO A 136 -6.58 4.87 10.95
CA PRO A 136 -6.42 4.83 12.40
C PRO A 136 -6.96 3.54 13.04
N GLY A 137 -6.34 3.12 14.15
CA GLY A 137 -6.75 1.93 14.91
C GLY A 137 -8.11 2.07 15.59
N ASN A 138 -8.39 3.27 16.11
CA ASN A 138 -9.60 3.65 16.84
C ASN A 138 -10.26 4.86 16.16
N PRO A 139 -11.02 4.64 15.07
CA PRO A 139 -11.60 5.72 14.28
C PRO A 139 -12.70 6.46 15.06
N ASN A 140 -12.60 7.79 15.09
CA ASN A 140 -13.64 8.66 15.62
C ASN A 140 -14.39 9.29 14.43
N VAL A 141 -15.66 8.93 14.26
CA VAL A 141 -16.45 9.25 13.06
C VAL A 141 -17.44 10.38 13.36
N PRO A 142 -17.30 11.59 12.79
CA PRO A 142 -18.25 12.68 13.00
C PRO A 142 -19.65 12.35 12.46
N ARG A 143 -20.70 12.73 13.19
CA ARG A 143 -22.09 12.59 12.70
C ARG A 143 -22.30 13.27 11.35
N GLY A 144 -22.80 12.53 10.37
CA GLY A 144 -22.97 13.01 8.99
C GLY A 144 -21.65 13.14 8.20
N GLY A 145 -20.52 12.84 8.83
CA GLY A 145 -19.18 12.86 8.24
C GLY A 145 -18.71 11.50 7.75
N ARG A 146 -17.52 11.51 7.15
CA ARG A 146 -16.80 10.34 6.64
C ARG A 146 -15.34 10.46 6.99
N ILE A 147 -14.72 9.38 7.44
CA ILE A 147 -13.28 9.34 7.68
C ILE A 147 -12.66 8.16 6.91
N PRO A 148 -11.45 8.31 6.36
CA PRO A 148 -10.73 7.22 5.75
C PRO A 148 -10.03 6.36 6.81
N VAL A 149 -10.08 5.05 6.61
CA VAL A 149 -9.25 4.05 7.30
C VAL A 149 -8.43 3.35 6.23
N GLU A 150 -7.11 3.50 6.29
CA GLU A 150 -6.17 2.84 5.38
C GLU A 150 -5.91 1.42 5.86
N ILE A 151 -6.14 0.44 4.98
CA ILE A 151 -5.87 -0.98 5.23
C ILE A 151 -4.67 -1.37 4.40
N THR A 152 -3.59 -1.79 5.06
CA THR A 152 -2.35 -2.19 4.40
C THR A 152 -2.13 -3.68 4.59
N ALA A 153 -1.75 -4.35 3.51
CA ALA A 153 -1.45 -5.78 3.51
C ALA A 153 0.04 -6.03 3.37
N ASN A 154 0.60 -6.75 4.35
CA ASN A 154 1.91 -7.36 4.20
C ASN A 154 1.73 -8.73 3.56
N ARG A 155 2.05 -8.84 2.27
CA ARG A 155 1.99 -10.09 1.51
C ARG A 155 3.24 -10.90 1.80
N THR A 156 3.06 -12.15 2.21
CA THR A 156 4.14 -13.05 2.55
C THR A 156 4.07 -14.32 1.71
N LEU A 157 5.22 -14.97 1.53
CA LEU A 157 5.31 -16.27 0.87
C LEU A 157 4.69 -16.26 -0.55
N GLY A 158 4.81 -15.12 -1.27
CA GLY A 158 4.39 -14.98 -2.67
C GLY A 158 2.89 -14.76 -2.91
N TYR A 159 2.09 -14.39 -1.91
CA TYR A 159 0.67 -14.08 -2.13
C TYR A 159 0.47 -12.78 -2.93
N GLU A 160 0.05 -12.89 -4.19
CA GLU A 160 -0.21 -11.72 -5.04
C GLU A 160 -1.71 -11.49 -5.35
N GLY A 161 -2.59 -12.30 -4.76
CA GLY A 161 -4.03 -12.25 -5.01
C GLY A 161 -4.74 -11.02 -4.44
N PRO A 162 -6.01 -10.78 -4.83
CA PRO A 162 -6.85 -9.76 -4.21
C PRO A 162 -7.26 -10.16 -2.79
N ILE A 163 -7.51 -9.18 -1.92
CA ILE A 163 -7.96 -9.37 -0.54
C ILE A 163 -9.25 -8.58 -0.34
N GLU A 164 -10.37 -9.26 -0.20
CA GLU A 164 -11.67 -8.64 0.09
C GLU A 164 -11.70 -8.18 1.55
N ILE A 165 -12.06 -6.92 1.79
CA ILE A 165 -12.08 -6.31 3.11
C ILE A 165 -13.53 -6.14 3.56
N LYS A 166 -13.85 -6.67 4.75
CA LYS A 166 -15.17 -6.55 5.38
C LYS A 166 -15.04 -6.08 6.82
N VAL A 167 -15.98 -5.26 7.26
CA VAL A 167 -16.05 -4.79 8.65
C VAL A 167 -17.19 -5.48 9.39
N LYS A 168 -16.94 -5.89 10.63
CA LYS A 168 -17.93 -6.50 11.52
C LYS A 168 -17.96 -5.79 12.86
N GLY A 169 -19.14 -5.74 13.48
CA GLY A 169 -19.31 -5.21 14.84
C GLY A 169 -19.25 -3.68 14.94
N LEU A 170 -19.51 -2.96 13.85
CA LEU A 170 -19.58 -1.49 13.93
C LEU A 170 -20.70 -1.05 14.89
N PRO A 171 -20.49 0.03 15.66
CA PRO A 171 -21.53 0.59 16.50
C PRO A 171 -22.75 1.05 15.70
N THR A 172 -23.91 1.08 16.36
CA THR A 172 -25.14 1.63 15.78
C THR A 172 -24.91 3.05 15.25
N GLY A 173 -25.30 3.26 13.99
CA GLY A 173 -25.15 4.55 13.30
C GLY A 173 -23.83 4.73 12.55
N ILE A 174 -22.86 3.83 12.71
CA ILE A 174 -21.64 3.78 11.88
C ILE A 174 -21.75 2.66 10.84
N THR A 175 -21.36 2.97 9.61
CA THR A 175 -21.29 2.05 8.48
C THR A 175 -19.94 2.15 7.80
N ALA A 176 -19.53 1.08 7.13
CA ALA A 176 -18.39 1.09 6.23
C ALA A 176 -18.77 0.32 4.97
N GLU A 177 -18.34 0.81 3.80
CA GLU A 177 -18.58 0.15 2.52
C GLU A 177 -17.53 -0.95 2.30
N ASP A 178 -17.94 -2.12 1.80
CA ASP A 178 -17.01 -3.20 1.44
C ASP A 178 -16.00 -2.68 0.40
N THR A 179 -14.74 -3.09 0.53
CA THR A 179 -13.66 -2.72 -0.39
C THR A 179 -12.73 -3.92 -0.61
N ALA A 180 -11.72 -3.78 -1.46
CA ALA A 180 -10.70 -4.79 -1.64
C ALA A 180 -9.33 -4.16 -1.83
N ILE A 181 -8.30 -4.82 -1.32
CA ILE A 181 -6.93 -4.57 -1.76
C ILE A 181 -6.75 -5.42 -3.02
N GLY A 182 -6.61 -4.76 -4.17
CA GLY A 182 -6.46 -5.44 -5.45
C GLY A 182 -5.21 -6.33 -5.51
N ALA A 183 -5.17 -7.22 -6.50
CA ALA A 183 -3.99 -8.05 -6.75
C ALA A 183 -2.74 -7.17 -6.93
N GLY A 184 -1.66 -7.51 -6.23
CA GLY A 184 -0.40 -6.74 -6.22
C GLY A 184 -0.46 -5.34 -5.58
N GLN A 185 -1.61 -4.86 -5.12
CA GLN A 185 -1.72 -3.58 -4.41
C GLN A 185 -1.32 -3.73 -2.93
N ALA A 186 -0.63 -2.72 -2.38
CA ALA A 186 -0.19 -2.74 -0.99
C ALA A 186 -1.32 -2.38 -0.01
N SER A 187 -2.23 -1.48 -0.39
CA SER A 187 -3.28 -0.97 0.50
C SER A 187 -4.59 -0.66 -0.23
N ALA A 188 -5.64 -0.43 0.55
CA ALA A 188 -6.92 0.12 0.12
C ALA A 188 -7.44 1.11 1.16
N THR A 189 -8.24 2.08 0.71
CA THR A 189 -8.95 3.00 1.61
C THR A 189 -10.37 2.51 1.86
N LEU A 190 -10.71 2.32 3.13
CA LEU A 190 -12.02 1.95 3.63
C LEU A 190 -12.68 3.19 4.27
N ILE A 191 -13.90 3.54 3.88
CA ILE A 191 -14.59 4.73 4.42
C ILE A 191 -15.53 4.35 5.54
N PHE A 192 -15.33 4.96 6.71
CA PHE A 192 -16.28 4.90 7.81
C PHE A 192 -17.18 6.13 7.75
N LYS A 193 -18.49 5.92 7.85
CA LYS A 193 -19.51 6.97 7.81
C LYS A 193 -20.45 6.85 8.99
N ALA A 194 -20.72 7.94 9.67
CA ALA A 194 -21.77 8.02 10.69
C ALA A 194 -23.02 8.70 10.12
N ALA A 195 -24.20 8.17 10.44
CA ALA A 195 -25.47 8.83 10.14
C ALA A 195 -25.54 10.21 10.83
N SER A 196 -26.26 11.16 10.23
CA SER A 196 -26.40 12.52 10.79
C SER A 196 -27.12 12.53 12.15
N ASP A 197 -27.90 11.51 12.45
CA ASP A 197 -28.66 11.27 13.69
C ASP A 197 -28.05 10.18 14.57
N ALA A 198 -26.83 9.70 14.27
CA ALA A 198 -26.18 8.66 15.07
C ALA A 198 -26.03 9.10 16.55
N PRO A 199 -26.27 8.20 17.53
CA PRO A 199 -26.18 8.55 18.95
C PRO A 199 -24.73 8.90 19.38
N LEU A 200 -24.58 9.93 20.22
CA LEU A 200 -23.26 10.36 20.73
C LEU A 200 -22.81 9.60 21.98
N THR A 201 -23.74 9.03 22.75
CA THR A 201 -23.45 8.33 24.01
C THR A 201 -23.59 6.83 23.85
N GLY A 202 -22.71 6.05 24.47
CA GLY A 202 -22.77 4.59 24.48
C GLY A 202 -22.48 3.90 23.13
N THR A 203 -21.87 4.61 22.17
CA THR A 203 -21.61 4.11 20.80
C THR A 203 -20.18 3.69 20.55
N ALA A 204 -19.35 3.55 21.59
CA ALA A 204 -18.08 2.85 21.49
C ALA A 204 -18.33 1.34 21.43
N ALA A 205 -18.03 0.69 20.30
CA ALA A 205 -18.15 -0.75 20.16
C ALA A 205 -16.88 -1.39 19.60
N PRO A 206 -16.53 -2.61 20.05
CA PRO A 206 -15.48 -3.40 19.44
C PRO A 206 -15.86 -3.76 18.01
N PHE A 207 -14.99 -3.48 17.05
CA PHE A 207 -15.17 -3.90 15.67
C PHE A 207 -13.96 -4.70 15.17
N LYS A 208 -14.17 -5.47 14.09
CA LYS A 208 -13.12 -6.21 13.41
C LYS A 208 -13.11 -5.86 11.93
N ILE A 209 -11.92 -5.77 11.35
CA ILE A 209 -11.72 -5.70 9.91
C ILE A 209 -11.14 -7.05 9.47
N GLU A 210 -11.89 -7.77 8.64
CA GLU A 210 -11.52 -9.07 8.08
C GLU A 210 -11.06 -8.91 6.64
N GLY A 211 -9.88 -9.44 6.32
CA GLY A 211 -9.43 -9.70 4.96
C GLY A 211 -9.73 -11.14 4.57
N ARG A 212 -10.38 -11.34 3.42
CA ARG A 212 -10.70 -12.65 2.85
C ARG A 212 -10.02 -12.83 1.51
N ALA A 213 -9.47 -14.01 1.30
CA ALA A 213 -8.63 -14.29 0.15
C ALA A 213 -8.62 -15.78 -0.16
N LYS A 214 -8.36 -16.14 -1.42
CA LYS A 214 -8.11 -17.53 -1.81
C LYS A 214 -6.63 -17.83 -1.70
N ILE A 215 -6.24 -18.52 -0.64
CA ILE A 215 -4.88 -18.99 -0.38
C ILE A 215 -4.80 -20.47 -0.78
N ASN A 216 -3.94 -20.81 -1.75
CA ASN A 216 -3.81 -22.18 -2.28
C ASN A 216 -5.16 -22.83 -2.65
N GLY A 217 -6.05 -22.05 -3.28
CA GLY A 217 -7.37 -22.51 -3.70
C GLY A 217 -8.40 -22.65 -2.57
N ARG A 218 -8.05 -22.34 -1.32
CA ARG A 218 -8.95 -22.37 -0.16
C ARG A 218 -9.20 -20.96 0.36
N GLU A 219 -10.39 -20.71 0.89
CA GLU A 219 -10.66 -19.43 1.55
C GLU A 219 -9.88 -19.33 2.87
N GLY A 220 -9.16 -18.22 3.03
CA GLY A 220 -8.49 -17.82 4.25
C GLY A 220 -9.00 -16.47 4.73
N VAL A 221 -9.07 -16.31 6.06
CA VAL A 221 -9.46 -15.06 6.72
C VAL A 221 -8.32 -14.58 7.61
N ARG A 222 -8.02 -13.29 7.55
CA ARG A 222 -7.08 -12.60 8.45
C ARG A 222 -7.77 -11.40 9.07
N VAL A 223 -7.50 -11.12 10.33
CA VAL A 223 -8.02 -9.93 11.02
C VAL A 223 -6.92 -8.87 11.07
N ALA A 224 -7.26 -7.63 10.75
CA ALA A 224 -6.31 -6.52 10.82
C ALA A 224 -5.88 -6.25 12.27
N ASP A 225 -4.56 -6.22 12.51
CA ASP A 225 -3.95 -6.01 13.82
C ASP A 225 -4.50 -6.95 14.91
N ASP A 226 -4.66 -8.24 14.61
CA ASP A 226 -5.26 -9.25 15.50
C ASP A 226 -4.54 -9.38 16.87
N SER A 227 -3.29 -8.93 16.97
CA SER A 227 -2.55 -8.87 18.23
C SER A 227 -2.93 -7.68 19.12
N MET A 228 -3.69 -6.70 18.64
CA MET A 228 -4.17 -5.58 19.44
C MET A 228 -5.39 -5.98 20.28
N PRO A 229 -5.41 -5.66 21.58
CA PRO A 229 -6.42 -6.19 22.50
C PRO A 229 -7.84 -5.66 22.25
N LEU A 230 -7.99 -4.47 21.63
CA LEU A 230 -9.30 -3.88 21.35
C LEU A 230 -9.20 -2.75 20.30
N ARG A 231 -10.07 -2.79 19.28
CA ARG A 231 -10.32 -1.67 18.37
C ARG A 231 -11.71 -1.11 18.63
N VAL A 232 -11.79 0.21 18.82
CA VAL A 232 -13.06 0.89 19.11
C VAL A 232 -13.31 1.97 18.08
N ALA A 233 -14.48 1.92 17.44
CA ALA A 233 -15.00 3.04 16.67
C ALA A 233 -15.94 3.85 17.55
N SER A 234 -15.92 5.17 17.43
CA SER A 234 -16.81 6.06 18.19
C SER A 234 -17.49 7.08 17.28
N VAL A 235 -18.65 7.60 17.71
CA VAL A 235 -19.35 8.69 17.04
C VAL A 235 -18.97 10.01 17.72
N MET A 236 -18.62 11.02 16.92
CA MET A 236 -18.32 12.37 17.39
C MET A 236 -19.40 13.38 16.99
N PRO A 237 -19.41 14.60 17.59
CA PRO A 237 -20.20 15.72 17.10
C PRO A 237 -20.02 15.97 15.59
N PRO A 238 -20.93 16.74 14.96
CA PRO A 238 -20.84 17.05 13.53
C PRO A 238 -19.48 17.63 13.13
N PRO A 239 -18.98 17.31 11.92
CA PRO A 239 -17.63 17.68 11.50
C PRO A 239 -17.51 19.19 11.29
N ASP A 240 -16.30 19.71 11.48
CA ASP A 240 -15.93 21.08 11.12
C ASP A 240 -15.74 21.26 9.60
N LEU A 241 -15.76 20.17 8.85
CA LEU A 241 -15.49 20.14 7.43
C LEU A 241 -16.34 19.10 6.71
N VAL A 242 -16.94 19.48 5.58
CA VAL A 242 -17.56 18.55 4.64
C VAL A 242 -16.89 18.72 3.28
N VAL A 243 -16.50 17.60 2.68
CA VAL A 243 -15.76 17.56 1.41
C VAL A 243 -16.60 16.88 0.35
N SER A 244 -16.55 17.40 -0.87
CA SER A 244 -17.06 16.73 -2.06
C SER A 244 -16.10 16.92 -3.24
N ALA A 245 -16.29 16.12 -4.28
CA ALA A 245 -15.50 16.20 -5.50
C ALA A 245 -16.38 15.93 -6.72
N GLU A 246 -16.09 16.62 -7.82
CA GLU A 246 -16.78 16.48 -9.10
C GLU A 246 -15.77 16.36 -10.25
N PRO A 247 -16.09 15.59 -11.31
CA PRO A 247 -17.32 14.80 -11.50
C PRO A 247 -17.36 13.53 -10.63
N LYS A 248 -18.54 12.99 -10.30
CA LYS A 248 -18.66 11.75 -9.49
C LYS A 248 -18.10 10.49 -10.16
N GLU A 249 -17.92 10.53 -11.47
CA GLU A 249 -17.30 9.48 -12.26
C GLU A 249 -16.37 10.13 -13.28
N ILE A 250 -15.18 9.57 -13.45
CA ILE A 250 -14.19 10.04 -14.41
C ILE A 250 -13.52 8.85 -15.10
N ALA A 251 -13.33 8.95 -16.41
CA ALA A 251 -12.60 7.96 -17.20
C ALA A 251 -11.31 8.58 -17.73
N ILE A 252 -10.20 7.86 -17.58
CA ILE A 252 -8.87 8.31 -18.03
C ILE A 252 -8.22 7.16 -18.79
N GLU A 253 -7.67 7.44 -19.97
CA GLU A 253 -6.84 6.49 -20.72
C GLU A 253 -5.36 6.64 -20.31
N PRO A 254 -4.54 5.58 -20.39
CA PRO A 254 -3.10 5.69 -20.18
C PRO A 254 -2.46 6.82 -21.02
N GLY A 255 -1.57 7.59 -20.39
CA GLY A 255 -0.93 8.76 -20.98
C GLY A 255 -1.81 10.02 -21.04
N LYS A 256 -3.05 9.97 -20.51
CA LYS A 256 -3.98 11.10 -20.48
C LYS A 256 -4.16 11.65 -19.07
N THR A 257 -4.72 12.84 -19.03
CA THR A 257 -5.06 13.55 -17.80
C THR A 257 -6.55 13.82 -17.73
N ALA A 258 -7.04 14.04 -16.51
CA ALA A 258 -8.39 14.53 -16.28
C ALA A 258 -8.46 15.41 -15.04
N THR A 259 -9.32 16.42 -15.08
CA THR A 259 -9.44 17.42 -14.00
C THR A 259 -10.56 17.02 -13.03
N VAL A 260 -10.29 17.18 -11.74
CA VAL A 260 -11.26 17.02 -10.65
C VAL A 260 -11.34 18.34 -9.89
N THR A 261 -12.56 18.77 -9.60
CA THR A 261 -12.83 19.92 -8.73
C THR A 261 -13.22 19.40 -7.36
N LEU A 262 -12.47 19.77 -6.34
CA LEU A 262 -12.84 19.51 -4.95
C LEU A 262 -13.53 20.73 -4.35
N HIS A 263 -14.49 20.48 -3.46
CA HIS A 263 -15.20 21.50 -2.72
C HIS A 263 -15.08 21.25 -1.22
N VAL A 264 -14.97 22.35 -0.47
CA VAL A 264 -14.81 22.38 0.98
C VAL A 264 -15.90 23.27 1.56
N ASP A 265 -16.73 22.68 2.40
CA ASP A 265 -17.76 23.37 3.19
C ASP A 265 -17.32 23.39 4.66
N ARG A 266 -16.87 24.55 5.12
CA ARG A 266 -16.39 24.75 6.50
C ARG A 266 -17.57 24.97 7.44
N LYS A 267 -17.56 24.28 8.57
CA LYS A 267 -18.60 24.31 9.60
C LYS A 267 -18.03 24.80 10.93
N ASN A 268 -18.92 25.07 11.88
CA ASN A 268 -18.59 25.39 13.28
C ASN A 268 -17.56 26.53 13.46
N GLY A 269 -17.49 27.48 12.51
CA GLY A 269 -16.56 28.60 12.54
C GLY A 269 -15.11 28.25 12.17
N PHE A 270 -14.84 27.04 11.67
CA PHE A 270 -13.53 26.70 11.13
C PHE A 270 -13.21 27.58 9.91
N ALA A 271 -12.05 28.23 9.92
CA ALA A 271 -11.62 29.18 8.88
C ALA A 271 -10.19 28.94 8.40
N GLY A 272 -9.56 27.84 8.82
CA GLY A 272 -8.19 27.51 8.43
C GLY A 272 -8.08 27.06 6.97
N ARG A 273 -6.84 27.05 6.46
CA ARG A 273 -6.49 26.35 5.24
C ARG A 273 -6.73 24.84 5.39
N VAL A 274 -6.92 24.17 4.27
CA VAL A 274 -7.33 22.77 4.20
C VAL A 274 -6.44 22.03 3.21
N PRO A 275 -5.39 21.35 3.70
CA PRO A 275 -4.63 20.41 2.90
C PRO A 275 -5.53 19.24 2.49
N CYS A 276 -5.41 18.80 1.24
CA CYS A 276 -6.17 17.71 0.66
C CYS A 276 -5.22 16.71 -0.01
N ASN A 277 -5.56 15.44 0.12
CA ASN A 277 -4.87 14.32 -0.54
C ASN A 277 -5.88 13.44 -1.26
N VAL A 278 -5.48 12.87 -2.40
CA VAL A 278 -6.30 11.87 -3.10
C VAL A 278 -5.86 10.49 -2.64
N ARG A 279 -6.79 9.72 -2.08
CA ARG A 279 -6.55 8.37 -1.55
C ARG A 279 -7.15 7.32 -2.48
N ASN A 280 -6.61 6.10 -2.36
CA ASN A 280 -7.04 4.93 -3.11
C ASN A 280 -6.84 5.07 -4.63
N LEU A 281 -5.78 5.73 -5.08
CA LEU A 281 -5.45 5.80 -6.51
C LEU A 281 -5.05 4.40 -7.02
N PRO A 282 -5.49 4.00 -8.22
CA PRO A 282 -5.07 2.75 -8.84
C PRO A 282 -3.61 2.85 -9.33
N PRO A 283 -2.93 1.71 -9.57
CA PRO A 283 -1.53 1.71 -9.97
C PRO A 283 -1.31 2.44 -11.29
N GLY A 284 -0.34 3.35 -11.28
CA GLY A 284 -0.01 4.20 -12.42
C GLY A 284 -0.95 5.40 -12.60
N VAL A 285 -1.79 5.74 -11.61
CA VAL A 285 -2.49 7.03 -11.60
C VAL A 285 -1.94 7.90 -10.47
N VAL A 286 -1.57 9.12 -10.81
CA VAL A 286 -0.98 10.09 -9.89
C VAL A 286 -1.79 11.39 -9.89
N VAL A 287 -1.67 12.16 -8.82
CA VAL A 287 -2.09 13.56 -8.81
C VAL A 287 -0.94 14.40 -9.34
N ASP A 288 -1.23 15.22 -10.35
CA ASP A 288 -0.23 16.02 -11.05
C ASP A 288 -0.45 17.53 -10.80
N ASN A 289 0.62 18.30 -10.95
CA ASN A 289 0.63 19.77 -10.89
C ASN A 289 0.05 20.38 -9.61
N VAL A 290 0.34 19.77 -8.45
CA VAL A 290 -0.20 20.22 -7.17
C VAL A 290 0.56 21.40 -6.54
N GLY A 291 1.76 21.71 -7.05
CA GLY A 291 2.64 22.75 -6.49
C GLY A 291 3.32 22.30 -5.18
N LEU A 292 4.13 23.18 -4.58
CA LEU A 292 4.95 22.87 -3.39
C LEU A 292 4.14 22.38 -2.17
N ASN A 293 2.90 22.85 -2.03
CA ASN A 293 2.05 22.55 -0.87
C ASN A 293 1.01 21.45 -1.13
N GLY A 294 1.12 20.72 -2.25
CA GLY A 294 0.09 19.76 -2.64
C GLY A 294 -1.26 20.41 -2.96
N VAL A 295 -2.32 19.62 -2.92
CA VAL A 295 -3.69 20.14 -3.14
C VAL A 295 -4.13 20.88 -1.87
N LEU A 296 -4.11 22.21 -1.88
CA LEU A 296 -4.42 23.03 -0.69
C LEU A 296 -5.57 24.01 -0.97
N VAL A 297 -6.65 23.97 -0.19
CA VAL A 297 -7.68 25.04 -0.24
C VAL A 297 -7.33 26.08 0.82
N THR A 298 -7.00 27.30 0.40
CA THR A 298 -6.68 28.40 1.31
C THR A 298 -7.92 28.90 2.05
N GLU A 299 -7.71 29.70 3.10
CA GLU A 299 -8.73 30.24 3.99
C GLU A 299 -9.87 30.97 3.25
N ASP A 300 -9.54 31.65 2.16
CA ASP A 300 -10.44 32.42 1.30
C ASP A 300 -11.11 31.60 0.19
N GLN A 301 -10.69 30.34 0.00
CA GLN A 301 -11.19 29.45 -1.05
C GLN A 301 -12.18 28.42 -0.49
N THR A 302 -13.17 28.03 -1.29
CA THR A 302 -14.11 26.93 -0.98
C THR A 302 -13.99 25.78 -1.97
N SER A 303 -13.12 25.89 -2.97
CA SER A 303 -12.90 24.86 -3.97
C SER A 303 -11.51 24.97 -4.58
N ARG A 304 -10.99 23.85 -5.08
CA ARG A 304 -9.75 23.82 -5.86
C ARG A 304 -9.79 22.71 -6.90
N THR A 305 -9.23 22.97 -8.07
CA THR A 305 -9.03 21.96 -9.10
C THR A 305 -7.67 21.29 -8.94
N PHE A 306 -7.61 20.00 -9.21
CA PHE A 306 -6.36 19.26 -9.40
C PHE A 306 -6.47 18.35 -10.62
N THR A 307 -5.33 17.87 -11.11
CA THR A 307 -5.29 16.99 -12.28
C THR A 307 -4.88 15.60 -11.86
N LEU A 308 -5.62 14.60 -12.31
CA LEU A 308 -5.20 13.21 -12.30
C LEU A 308 -4.48 12.92 -13.61
N ARG A 309 -3.34 12.22 -13.55
CA ARG A 309 -2.62 11.72 -14.72
C ARG A 309 -2.54 10.21 -14.63
N ALA A 310 -3.02 9.52 -15.66
CA ALA A 310 -2.73 8.10 -15.85
C ALA A 310 -1.42 8.00 -16.61
N GLU A 311 -0.42 7.38 -16.01
CA GLU A 311 0.84 7.06 -16.66
C GLU A 311 0.59 6.12 -17.85
N ASP A 312 1.54 6.06 -18.80
CA ASP A 312 1.42 5.22 -19.99
C ASP A 312 1.27 3.71 -19.66
N TRP A 313 1.70 3.31 -18.46
CA TRP A 313 1.62 1.94 -17.94
C TRP A 313 0.45 1.71 -16.98
N ALA A 314 -0.44 2.69 -16.78
CA ALA A 314 -1.55 2.60 -15.83
C ALA A 314 -2.44 1.38 -16.11
N TRP A 315 -2.79 0.65 -15.04
CA TRP A 315 -3.55 -0.60 -15.16
C TRP A 315 -5.04 -0.31 -15.39
N PRO A 316 -5.70 -1.01 -16.33
CA PRO A 316 -7.15 -0.92 -16.46
C PRO A 316 -7.86 -1.43 -15.20
N LEU A 317 -8.57 -0.54 -14.51
CA LEU A 317 -9.30 -0.83 -13.29
C LEU A 317 -10.40 0.21 -13.04
N ASP A 318 -11.51 -0.24 -12.45
CA ASP A 318 -12.56 0.61 -11.91
C ASP A 318 -12.41 0.60 -10.39
N GLN A 319 -12.14 1.76 -9.80
CA GLN A 319 -11.90 1.86 -8.36
C GLN A 319 -12.43 3.20 -7.83
N PRO A 320 -13.13 3.23 -6.69
CA PRO A 320 -13.48 4.49 -6.04
C PRO A 320 -12.20 5.15 -5.48
N ILE A 321 -12.04 6.44 -5.74
CA ILE A 321 -11.02 7.28 -5.13
C ILE A 321 -11.70 8.31 -4.23
N TYR A 322 -10.94 8.85 -3.28
CA TYR A 322 -11.47 9.78 -2.28
C TYR A 322 -10.58 11.00 -2.17
N VAL A 323 -11.17 12.19 -2.20
CA VAL A 323 -10.48 13.40 -1.74
C VAL A 323 -10.61 13.42 -0.23
N VAL A 324 -9.48 13.44 0.47
CA VAL A 324 -9.41 13.49 1.93
C VAL A 324 -8.83 14.83 2.31
N ALA A 325 -9.63 15.64 2.99
CA ALA A 325 -9.19 16.89 3.57
C ALA A 325 -8.71 16.69 5.01
N GLU A 326 -7.72 17.47 5.42
CA GLU A 326 -7.21 17.50 6.78
C GLU A 326 -7.50 18.85 7.43
N VAL A 327 -7.95 18.81 8.68
CA VAL A 327 -8.00 19.97 9.56
C VAL A 327 -6.73 19.98 10.39
N GLU A 328 -5.82 20.90 10.07
CA GLU A 328 -4.58 21.11 10.82
C GLU A 328 -4.89 21.80 12.16
N SER A 329 -4.93 21.02 13.24
CA SER A 329 -5.08 21.52 14.60
C SER A 329 -4.19 20.72 15.56
N ASN A 330 -4.21 21.04 16.87
CA ASN A 330 -3.51 20.24 17.89
C ASN A 330 -3.97 18.77 17.93
N SER A 331 -5.12 18.46 17.33
CA SER A 331 -5.59 17.10 17.10
C SER A 331 -6.16 17.03 15.70
N SER A 332 -5.32 16.71 14.71
CA SER A 332 -5.75 16.74 13.33
C SER A 332 -6.89 15.75 13.08
N THR A 333 -7.84 16.16 12.26
CA THR A 333 -8.97 15.32 11.83
C THR A 333 -9.00 15.25 10.33
N THR A 334 -9.40 14.09 9.80
CA THR A 334 -9.50 13.87 8.36
C THR A 334 -10.95 13.68 7.96
N HIS A 335 -11.32 14.23 6.81
CA HIS A 335 -12.69 14.23 6.29
C HIS A 335 -12.66 13.78 4.84
N ALA A 336 -13.27 12.63 4.55
CA ALA A 336 -13.31 12.08 3.21
C ALA A 336 -14.53 12.58 2.43
N SER A 337 -14.33 12.78 1.13
CA SER A 337 -15.42 13.03 0.19
C SER A 337 -16.34 11.80 0.05
N THR A 338 -17.48 11.99 -0.59
CA THR A 338 -18.17 10.88 -1.26
C THR A 338 -17.25 10.23 -2.30
N PRO A 339 -17.42 8.94 -2.62
CA PRO A 339 -16.59 8.26 -3.59
C PRO A 339 -16.70 8.92 -4.96
N LEU A 340 -15.55 9.06 -5.63
CA LEU A 340 -15.41 9.43 -7.02
C LEU A 340 -14.96 8.18 -7.79
N LEU A 341 -15.77 7.68 -8.71
CA LEU A 341 -15.45 6.47 -9.44
C LEU A 341 -14.44 6.79 -10.55
N LEU A 342 -13.20 6.30 -10.39
CA LEU A 342 -12.17 6.40 -11.41
C LEU A 342 -12.16 5.13 -12.26
N LYS A 343 -12.23 5.34 -13.58
CA LYS A 343 -12.23 4.30 -14.60
C LYS A 343 -10.98 4.44 -15.45
N VAL A 344 -9.96 3.63 -15.19
CA VAL A 344 -8.78 3.60 -16.05
C VAL A 344 -9.10 2.73 -17.26
N ARG A 345 -9.17 3.35 -18.44
CA ARG A 345 -9.59 2.72 -19.70
C ARG A 345 -8.36 2.51 -20.56
N GLY A 346 -7.73 1.35 -20.44
CA GLY A 346 -6.67 0.92 -21.35
C GLY A 346 -7.13 -0.23 -22.24
N LYS A 347 -6.40 -0.49 -23.34
CA LYS A 347 -6.36 -1.86 -23.86
C LYS A 347 -5.96 -2.73 -22.66
N GLN A 348 -6.70 -3.81 -22.39
CA GLN A 348 -6.20 -4.89 -21.55
C GLN A 348 -4.74 -5.07 -21.98
N MET A 349 -3.77 -4.68 -21.14
CA MET A 349 -2.48 -5.31 -21.26
C MET A 349 -2.86 -6.75 -21.01
N ALA A 350 -2.90 -7.54 -22.10
CA ALA A 350 -2.79 -8.98 -21.98
C ALA A 350 -1.73 -9.14 -20.92
N ARG A 351 -2.08 -9.80 -19.80
CA ARG A 351 -1.08 -10.27 -18.87
C ARG A 351 0.07 -10.71 -19.78
N ALA A 352 1.21 -10.02 -19.73
CA ALA A 352 2.42 -10.79 -19.81
C ALA A 352 2.25 -11.70 -18.59
N GLY A 353 1.62 -12.86 -18.77
CA GLY A 353 2.35 -14.03 -19.16
C GLY A 353 3.66 -14.24 -18.42
N THR A 354 3.95 -13.52 -17.34
CA THR A 354 4.58 -14.12 -16.18
C THR A 354 3.47 -14.89 -15.46
N THR A 355 2.92 -15.89 -16.15
CA THR A 355 2.92 -17.22 -15.56
C THR A 355 4.31 -17.34 -14.90
N PRO A 356 4.44 -17.61 -13.58
CA PRO A 356 5.70 -18.16 -13.12
C PRO A 356 6.04 -19.27 -14.11
N PRO A 357 7.27 -19.32 -14.64
CA PRO A 357 7.63 -20.21 -15.74
C PRO A 357 6.92 -21.53 -15.49
N SER A 358 6.10 -21.96 -16.47
CA SER A 358 5.46 -23.27 -16.40
C SER A 358 6.56 -24.23 -15.99
N LYS A 359 6.41 -24.80 -14.79
CA LYS A 359 7.38 -25.73 -14.21
C LYS A 359 7.72 -26.78 -15.28
N PRO A 360 9.00 -27.07 -15.56
CA PRO A 360 9.32 -28.42 -15.99
C PRO A 360 8.82 -29.43 -14.96
#